data_AF-A0A8B7MTE6-F1
#
_entry.id   AF-A0A8B7MTE6-F1
#
_cell.length_a   1.000
_cell.length_b   1.000
_cell.length_c   1.000
_cell.angle_alpha   90.00
_cell.angle_beta   90.00
_cell.angle_gamma   90.00
#
_symmetry.space_group_name_H-M   'P 1'
#
loop_
_entity.id
_entity.type
_entity.pdbx_description
1 polymer ?
#
loop_
_entity_poly.entity_id
_entity_poly.type
_entity_poly.pdbx_seq_one_letter_code
_entity_poly.pdbx_strand_id
1 'polypeptide(L)'
;MGKVEKVFQVFCIGTADTKLEELRFLSERIRSDITTFSKGSSFKVQVSVIDVSTNKKKITSLEDISLVSTEDVLSHYLGIEEHSSYKLPDDRGEAIATMSKALQYFLKKAYEDGILVGAIGLGGSGGTSLIAPALRSLPLGVPKLIVSTVASGQTEPYIGTSDLTLFPSVVDICGVNNVSRVVLSNAGAAAAGMVIGKLLTSDDPSGMTEKPTVGITMFGVTTPCVSAVRERLMKEGYETLVFHATGVGGRAMEDLVREGFIQGVLDITTTEIADHIVGGVMACDNTRFDAAIEKKVPLVLSVGALDMVNFGAKHTIPSIFEQRKIHIHNEQVSLMRTTVDENKKFARFIAEKMNKSSSRVCVCLPQKGVSALDAPGKSFHDPEATSALINELDKLVEKSEERKVKIFPHHINDPEFADALVDLFLEMYSNFSRNTIPRQNVSFEERQSINKERSTSDGQAIWRTPIDFPDAKPETLQRTQTILHQLKQQISKGVPIIGAGAGTGISAKFEEAGGVDLIVLYNSGRFRMAGRGSLAGLLPFADANAVVLDMANEVLPVVKGAPVLAGVCATDPFRQMGHFLKQLEATGFSGVQNFPTVGLFDGNFRQNLEETGMGYG
;
A
#
# COMPACT_ATOMS: atom_id res chain seq x y z
N MET A 1 26.88 11.27 -32.29
CA MET A 1 27.07 10.23 -31.26
C MET A 1 25.84 9.35 -31.23
N GLY A 2 25.96 8.08 -31.58
CA GLY A 2 24.83 7.15 -31.60
C GLY A 2 24.25 6.98 -30.20
N LYS A 3 22.92 7.02 -30.07
CA LYS A 3 22.24 6.64 -28.83
C LYS A 3 22.62 5.19 -28.54
N VAL A 4 23.41 4.94 -27.49
CA VAL A 4 23.63 3.59 -26.98
C VAL A 4 22.27 3.07 -26.54
N GLU A 5 21.81 1.98 -27.17
CA GLU A 5 20.54 1.34 -26.84
C GLU A 5 20.64 0.81 -25.41
N LYS A 6 19.88 1.40 -24.48
CA LYS A 6 19.92 1.03 -23.07
C LYS A 6 19.26 -0.33 -22.90
N VAL A 7 20.03 -1.34 -22.50
CA VAL A 7 19.53 -2.69 -22.26
C VAL A 7 19.11 -2.81 -20.80
N PHE A 8 17.82 -3.02 -20.56
CA PHE A 8 17.29 -3.27 -19.22
C PHE A 8 17.53 -4.72 -18.80
N GLN A 9 17.64 -4.96 -17.50
CA GLN A 9 17.90 -6.28 -16.93
C GLN A 9 16.89 -6.66 -15.85
N VAL A 10 16.42 -7.90 -15.92
CA VAL A 10 15.72 -8.60 -14.85
C VAL A 10 16.64 -9.66 -14.28
N PHE A 11 16.84 -9.64 -12.97
CA PHE A 11 17.71 -10.60 -12.29
C PHE A 11 16.91 -11.75 -11.68
N CYS A 12 17.27 -12.98 -12.04
CA CYS A 12 16.76 -14.21 -11.44
C CYS A 12 17.80 -14.73 -10.43
N ILE A 13 17.45 -14.76 -9.15
CA ILE A 13 18.41 -14.91 -8.05
C ILE A 13 18.16 -16.23 -7.31
N GLY A 14 19.22 -17.01 -7.08
CA GLY A 14 19.10 -18.25 -6.31
C GLY A 14 20.43 -18.88 -5.97
N THR A 15 20.41 -19.84 -5.05
CA THR A 15 21.57 -20.66 -4.72
C THR A 15 21.71 -21.77 -5.77
N ALA A 16 22.49 -21.52 -6.82
CA ALA A 16 22.57 -22.38 -7.99
C ALA A 16 23.20 -23.76 -7.66
N ASP A 17 24.09 -23.84 -6.67
CA ASP A 17 24.66 -25.08 -6.16
C ASP A 17 23.62 -26.16 -5.77
N THR A 18 22.44 -25.73 -5.34
CA THR A 18 21.35 -26.59 -4.84
C THR A 18 20.07 -26.49 -5.67
N LYS A 19 19.86 -25.41 -6.42
CA LYS A 19 18.60 -25.11 -7.13
C LYS A 19 18.80 -24.66 -8.57
N LEU A 20 19.85 -25.15 -9.24
CA LEU A 20 20.20 -24.76 -10.61
C LEU A 20 19.06 -25.02 -11.59
N GLU A 21 18.41 -26.18 -11.48
CA GLU A 21 17.38 -26.62 -12.42
C GLU A 21 16.14 -25.72 -12.35
N GLU A 22 15.70 -25.41 -11.14
CA GLU A 22 14.55 -24.55 -10.86
C GLU A 22 14.85 -23.09 -11.24
N LEU A 23 16.07 -22.62 -10.97
CA LEU A 23 16.52 -21.28 -11.34
C LEU A 23 16.62 -21.11 -12.86
N ARG A 24 17.13 -22.12 -13.58
CA ARG A 24 17.13 -22.15 -15.05
C ARG A 24 15.70 -22.14 -15.59
N PHE A 25 14.82 -23.00 -15.06
CA PHE A 25 13.42 -23.07 -15.49
C PHE A 25 12.70 -21.73 -15.30
N LEU A 26 12.84 -21.10 -14.13
CA LEU A 26 12.23 -19.81 -13.85
C LEU A 26 12.74 -18.71 -14.79
N SER A 27 14.06 -18.68 -15.02
CA SER A 27 14.70 -17.68 -15.89
C SER A 27 14.28 -17.83 -17.35
N GLU A 28 14.22 -19.06 -17.87
CA GLU A 28 13.75 -19.37 -19.22
C GLU A 28 12.29 -18.94 -19.40
N ARG A 29 11.45 -19.23 -18.40
CA ARG A 29 10.04 -18.81 -18.40
C ARG A 29 9.91 -17.29 -18.46
N ILE A 30 10.59 -16.56 -17.59
CA ILE A 30 10.54 -15.10 -17.55
C ILE A 30 11.03 -14.51 -18.87
N ARG A 31 12.12 -15.03 -19.44
CA ARG A 31 12.62 -14.60 -20.75
C ARG A 31 11.57 -14.78 -21.85
N SER A 32 10.87 -15.91 -21.86
CA SER A 32 9.79 -16.20 -22.80
C SER A 32 8.58 -15.27 -22.62
N ASP A 33 8.14 -15.06 -21.37
CA ASP A 33 6.99 -14.21 -21.06
C ASP A 33 7.29 -12.73 -21.33
N ILE A 34 8.48 -12.23 -20.96
CA ILE A 34 8.95 -10.88 -21.30
C ILE A 34 8.91 -10.65 -22.81
N THR A 35 9.43 -11.59 -23.60
CA THR A 35 9.43 -11.51 -25.07
C THR A 35 7.99 -11.48 -25.62
N THR A 36 7.08 -12.20 -24.97
CA THR A 36 5.68 -12.27 -25.38
C THR A 36 4.94 -10.97 -25.04
N PHE A 37 5.18 -10.41 -23.85
CA PHE A 37 4.51 -9.21 -23.35
C PHE A 37 5.09 -7.91 -23.94
N SER A 38 6.35 -7.92 -24.38
CA SER A 38 6.99 -6.74 -24.98
C SER A 38 6.81 -6.61 -26.50
N LYS A 39 5.97 -7.44 -27.14
CA LYS A 39 5.74 -7.37 -28.60
C LYS A 39 5.32 -5.97 -29.02
N GLY A 40 6.12 -5.35 -29.89
CA GLY A 40 5.90 -3.98 -30.40
C GLY A 40 6.57 -2.87 -29.57
N SER A 41 7.29 -3.21 -28.50
CA SER A 41 8.03 -2.25 -27.68
C SER A 41 9.42 -1.94 -28.28
N SER A 42 9.92 -0.72 -28.09
CA SER A 42 11.24 -0.29 -28.56
C SER A 42 12.39 -0.61 -27.59
N PHE A 43 12.08 -1.08 -26.38
CA PHE A 43 13.08 -1.41 -25.36
C PHE A 43 13.37 -2.90 -25.30
N LYS A 44 14.63 -3.24 -24.98
CA LYS A 44 15.08 -4.62 -24.82
C LYS A 44 15.31 -4.93 -23.34
N VAL A 45 14.69 -6.00 -22.87
CA VAL A 45 14.88 -6.53 -21.50
C VAL A 45 15.62 -7.86 -21.58
N GLN A 46 16.79 -7.92 -20.97
CA GLN A 46 17.59 -9.12 -20.81
C GLN A 46 17.30 -9.78 -19.46
N VAL A 47 17.31 -11.11 -19.43
CA VAL A 47 17.23 -11.89 -18.19
C VAL A 47 18.61 -12.41 -17.84
N SER A 48 19.05 -12.15 -16.62
CA SER A 48 20.34 -12.60 -16.09
C SER A 48 20.11 -13.41 -14.81
N VAL A 49 20.86 -14.49 -14.64
CA VAL A 49 20.87 -15.28 -13.40
C VAL A 49 21.95 -14.76 -12.48
N ILE A 50 21.64 -14.58 -11.21
CA ILE A 50 22.62 -14.29 -10.15
C ILE A 50 22.73 -15.52 -9.25
N ASP A 51 23.93 -16.10 -9.20
CA ASP A 51 24.25 -17.15 -8.24
C ASP A 51 24.67 -16.54 -6.89
N VAL A 52 23.98 -16.94 -5.84
CA VAL A 52 24.25 -16.53 -4.45
C VAL A 52 24.56 -17.73 -3.55
N SER A 53 25.03 -18.82 -4.14
CA SER A 53 25.52 -19.99 -3.42
C SER A 53 26.65 -19.64 -2.47
N THR A 54 26.63 -20.25 -1.28
CA THR A 54 27.66 -20.07 -0.26
C THR A 54 28.58 -21.29 -0.13
N ASN A 55 28.31 -22.37 -0.87
CA ASN A 55 29.11 -23.59 -0.86
C ASN A 55 30.21 -23.57 -1.92
N LYS A 56 31.16 -24.51 -1.83
CA LYS A 56 32.34 -24.59 -2.71
C LYS A 56 32.03 -25.01 -4.16
N LYS A 57 30.82 -25.48 -4.47
CA LYS A 57 30.45 -25.95 -5.81
C LYS A 57 30.15 -24.74 -6.70
N LYS A 58 31.06 -24.44 -7.62
CA LYS A 58 30.95 -23.29 -8.52
C LYS A 58 30.19 -23.66 -9.79
N ILE A 59 29.30 -22.77 -10.21
CA ILE A 59 28.67 -22.83 -11.53
C ILE A 59 29.40 -21.82 -12.43
N THR A 60 29.98 -22.30 -13.54
CA THR A 60 30.85 -21.48 -14.39
C THR A 60 30.16 -20.91 -15.61
N SER A 61 29.03 -21.49 -16.06
CA SER A 61 28.24 -20.95 -17.16
C SER A 61 26.82 -21.53 -17.19
N LEU A 62 25.90 -20.75 -17.76
CA LEU A 62 24.57 -21.17 -18.15
C LEU A 62 24.44 -20.85 -19.64
N GLU A 63 24.90 -21.75 -20.50
CA GLU A 63 24.88 -21.70 -21.98
C GLU A 63 24.22 -20.45 -22.59
N ASP A 64 22.88 -20.37 -22.55
CA ASP A 64 22.07 -19.35 -23.24
C ASP A 64 21.59 -18.18 -22.36
N ILE A 65 21.98 -18.13 -21.08
CA ILE A 65 21.53 -17.11 -20.11
C ILE A 65 22.74 -16.50 -19.40
N SER A 66 22.80 -15.17 -19.37
CA SER A 66 23.86 -14.44 -18.68
C SER A 66 23.90 -14.83 -17.20
N LEU A 67 25.07 -15.23 -16.70
CA LEU A 67 25.29 -15.61 -15.30
C LEU A 67 26.20 -14.58 -14.62
N VAL A 68 25.74 -14.05 -13.49
CA VAL A 68 26.55 -13.28 -12.54
C VAL A 68 27.02 -14.25 -11.46
N SER A 69 28.34 -14.42 -11.33
CA SER A 69 28.93 -15.38 -10.41
C SER A 69 28.87 -14.90 -8.95
N THR A 70 29.05 -15.83 -8.02
CA THR A 70 29.14 -15.51 -6.59
C THR A 70 30.29 -14.54 -6.29
N GLU A 71 31.41 -14.67 -7.00
CA GLU A 71 32.57 -13.81 -6.89
C GLU A 71 32.27 -12.40 -7.40
N ASP A 72 31.53 -12.26 -8.50
CA ASP A 72 31.11 -10.96 -9.01
C ASP A 72 30.19 -10.24 -8.03
N VAL A 73 29.26 -10.96 -7.38
CA VAL A 73 28.40 -10.38 -6.33
C VAL A 73 29.24 -9.92 -5.13
N LEU A 74 30.14 -10.77 -4.64
CA LEU A 74 31.02 -10.45 -3.51
C LEU A 74 31.97 -9.27 -3.81
N SER A 75 32.41 -9.13 -5.06
CA SER A 75 33.30 -8.06 -5.47
C SER A 75 32.70 -6.67 -5.24
N HIS A 76 31.38 -6.55 -5.34
CA HIS A 76 30.67 -5.29 -5.11
C HIS A 76 30.62 -4.87 -3.64
N TYR A 77 30.89 -5.79 -2.72
CA TYR A 77 30.90 -5.53 -1.28
C TYR A 77 32.30 -5.25 -0.74
N LEU A 78 33.32 -5.94 -1.23
CA LEU A 78 34.66 -5.96 -0.63
C LEU A 78 35.64 -4.92 -1.20
N GLY A 79 35.28 -4.21 -2.28
CA GLY A 79 36.20 -3.30 -2.96
C GLY A 79 37.34 -4.03 -3.67
N ILE A 80 37.91 -3.38 -4.69
CA ILE A 80 38.69 -4.02 -5.77
C ILE A 80 39.94 -4.79 -5.31
N GLU A 81 40.48 -4.47 -4.13
CA GLU A 81 41.79 -4.94 -3.70
C GLU A 81 41.80 -6.29 -2.94
N GLU A 82 40.66 -6.83 -2.51
CA GLU A 82 40.57 -8.11 -1.75
C GLU A 82 39.95 -9.29 -2.54
N HIS A 83 39.67 -9.12 -3.83
CA HIS A 83 38.80 -10.00 -4.63
C HIS A 83 39.29 -11.44 -4.85
N SER A 84 40.59 -11.71 -4.84
CA SER A 84 41.11 -13.02 -5.25
C SER A 84 41.25 -14.02 -4.09
N SER A 85 41.05 -13.60 -2.83
CA SER A 85 41.32 -14.44 -1.65
C SER A 85 40.21 -14.48 -0.59
N TYR A 86 39.15 -13.67 -0.72
CA TYR A 86 38.08 -13.64 0.28
C TYR A 86 37.32 -14.98 0.35
N LYS A 87 37.32 -15.59 1.54
CA LYS A 87 36.56 -16.80 1.84
C LYS A 87 35.36 -16.42 2.69
N LEU A 88 34.18 -16.87 2.28
CA LEU A 88 33.00 -16.83 3.13
C LEU A 88 33.28 -17.57 4.45
N PRO A 89 32.68 -17.11 5.57
CA PRO A 89 32.74 -17.82 6.84
C PRO A 89 32.33 -19.29 6.72
N ASP A 90 32.94 -20.15 7.54
CA ASP A 90 32.58 -21.57 7.59
C ASP A 90 31.18 -21.78 8.20
N ASP A 91 30.73 -20.87 9.06
CA ASP A 91 29.35 -20.87 9.57
C ASP A 91 28.37 -20.49 8.46
N ARG A 92 27.38 -21.36 8.23
CA ARG A 92 26.40 -21.18 7.16
C ARG A 92 25.55 -19.92 7.34
N GLY A 93 25.20 -19.57 8.57
CA GLY A 93 24.41 -18.37 8.87
C GLY A 93 25.18 -17.09 8.57
N GLU A 94 26.44 -17.03 9.01
CA GLU A 94 27.34 -15.90 8.72
C GLU A 94 27.64 -15.76 7.22
N ALA A 95 27.85 -16.88 6.52
CA ALA A 95 28.03 -16.89 5.07
C ALA A 95 26.80 -16.35 4.32
N ILE A 96 25.60 -16.78 4.72
CA ILE A 96 24.33 -16.27 4.18
C ILE A 96 24.19 -14.77 4.44
N ALA A 97 24.48 -14.31 5.66
CA ALA A 97 24.37 -12.90 6.01
C ALA A 97 25.35 -12.03 5.21
N THR A 98 26.58 -12.51 4.99
CA THR A 98 27.60 -11.83 4.19
C THR A 98 27.18 -11.75 2.72
N MET A 99 26.73 -12.86 2.14
CA MET A 99 26.25 -12.90 0.76
C MET A 99 24.99 -12.04 0.56
N SER A 100 24.09 -12.02 1.53
CA SER A 100 22.89 -11.17 1.50
C SER A 100 23.25 -9.68 1.42
N LYS A 101 24.23 -9.23 2.21
CA LYS A 101 24.77 -7.86 2.13
C LYS A 101 25.42 -7.61 0.77
N ALA A 102 26.23 -8.54 0.27
CA ALA A 102 26.87 -8.36 -1.03
C ALA A 102 25.86 -8.23 -2.17
N LEU A 103 24.81 -9.06 -2.15
CA LEU A 103 23.69 -8.97 -3.08
C LEU A 103 22.99 -7.61 -2.99
N GLN A 104 22.78 -7.08 -1.78
CA GLN A 104 22.20 -5.75 -1.58
C GLN A 104 23.02 -4.65 -2.27
N TYR A 105 24.34 -4.64 -2.10
CA TYR A 105 25.22 -3.66 -2.77
C TYR A 105 25.19 -3.82 -4.30
N PHE A 106 25.22 -5.06 -4.79
CA PHE A 106 25.14 -5.35 -6.21
C PHE A 106 23.84 -4.82 -6.83
N LEU A 107 22.69 -5.16 -6.25
CA LEU A 107 21.38 -4.76 -6.78
C LEU A 107 21.17 -3.25 -6.70
N LYS A 108 21.64 -2.61 -5.61
CA LYS A 108 21.59 -1.16 -5.47
C LYS A 108 22.37 -0.46 -6.58
N LYS A 109 23.61 -0.90 -6.83
CA LYS A 109 24.43 -0.35 -7.92
C LYS A 109 23.79 -0.57 -9.29
N ALA A 110 23.27 -1.77 -9.56
CA ALA A 110 22.58 -2.08 -10.80
C ALA A 110 21.31 -1.21 -11.00
N TYR A 111 20.63 -0.85 -9.91
CA TYR A 111 19.51 0.10 -9.96
C TYR A 111 19.99 1.55 -10.21
N GLU A 112 21.05 2.00 -9.54
CA GLU A 112 21.63 3.34 -9.71
C GLU A 112 22.19 3.56 -11.13
N ASP A 113 22.79 2.52 -11.73
CA ASP A 113 23.22 2.51 -13.14
C ASP A 113 22.01 2.49 -14.11
N GLY A 114 20.79 2.33 -13.59
CA GLY A 114 19.54 2.33 -14.32
C GLY A 114 19.37 1.12 -15.24
N ILE A 115 20.05 0.02 -14.96
CA ILE A 115 19.95 -1.25 -15.70
C ILE A 115 18.88 -2.17 -15.09
N LEU A 116 18.73 -2.18 -13.76
CA LEU A 116 17.79 -3.07 -13.07
C LEU A 116 16.34 -2.57 -13.23
N VAL A 117 15.47 -3.41 -13.80
CA VAL A 117 14.03 -3.12 -13.94
C VAL A 117 13.13 -4.08 -13.17
N GLY A 118 13.71 -5.12 -12.57
CA GLY A 118 13.02 -6.05 -11.69
C GLY A 118 13.94 -7.16 -11.22
N ALA A 119 13.59 -7.81 -10.13
CA ALA A 119 14.32 -8.96 -9.63
C ALA A 119 13.38 -9.98 -9.00
N ILE A 120 13.67 -11.26 -9.24
CA ILE A 120 12.93 -12.39 -8.69
C ILE A 120 13.88 -13.43 -8.13
N GLY A 121 13.59 -13.90 -6.92
CA GLY A 121 14.32 -14.97 -6.27
C GLY A 121 13.53 -16.26 -6.15
N LEU A 122 14.21 -17.34 -5.81
CA LEU A 122 13.55 -18.56 -5.31
C LEU A 122 14.38 -19.23 -4.21
N GLY A 123 13.72 -19.82 -3.21
CA GLY A 123 14.43 -20.51 -2.15
C GLY A 123 13.55 -21.05 -1.02
N GLY A 124 14.15 -21.93 -0.21
CA GLY A 124 13.58 -22.32 1.07
C GLY A 124 13.71 -21.21 2.12
N SER A 125 13.59 -21.54 3.40
CA SER A 125 13.78 -20.57 4.50
C SER A 125 15.12 -19.82 4.41
N GLY A 126 16.24 -20.54 4.26
CA GLY A 126 17.58 -19.93 4.17
C GLY A 126 17.78 -19.06 2.91
N GLY A 127 17.28 -19.51 1.75
CA GLY A 127 17.37 -18.74 0.50
C GLY A 127 16.48 -17.49 0.53
N THR A 128 15.29 -17.60 1.11
CA THR A 128 14.38 -16.45 1.31
C THR A 128 15.02 -15.43 2.27
N SER A 129 15.63 -15.90 3.37
CA SER A 129 16.35 -15.04 4.30
C SER A 129 17.59 -14.37 3.70
N LEU A 130 18.23 -14.99 2.70
CA LEU A 130 19.35 -14.40 1.97
C LEU A 130 18.88 -13.32 0.99
N ILE A 131 17.85 -13.62 0.20
CA ILE A 131 17.44 -12.78 -0.93
C ILE A 131 16.54 -11.61 -0.48
N ALA A 132 15.64 -11.83 0.48
CA ALA A 132 14.65 -10.83 0.87
C ALA A 132 15.25 -9.49 1.35
N PRO A 133 16.29 -9.46 2.21
CA PRO A 133 16.92 -8.21 2.62
C PRO A 133 17.48 -7.39 1.46
N ALA A 134 18.06 -8.05 0.46
CA ALA A 134 18.59 -7.37 -0.73
C ALA A 134 17.46 -6.84 -1.63
N LEU A 135 16.40 -7.63 -1.86
CA LEU A 135 15.27 -7.20 -2.70
C LEU A 135 14.48 -6.05 -2.08
N ARG A 136 14.22 -6.08 -0.77
CA ARG A 136 13.48 -4.98 -0.10
C ARG A 136 14.27 -3.69 0.03
N SER A 137 15.58 -3.71 -0.24
CA SER A 137 16.41 -2.50 -0.28
C SER A 137 16.25 -1.71 -1.58
N LEU A 138 15.66 -2.33 -2.62
CA LEU A 138 15.30 -1.66 -3.85
C LEU A 138 14.09 -0.75 -3.62
N PRO A 139 14.02 0.43 -4.27
CA PRO A 139 12.92 1.38 -4.05
C PRO A 139 11.53 0.79 -4.33
N LEU A 140 10.51 1.36 -3.68
CA LEU A 140 9.11 1.02 -3.89
C LEU A 140 8.76 1.06 -5.39
N GLY A 141 7.97 0.09 -5.83
CA GLY A 141 7.47 -0.03 -7.19
C GLY A 141 8.45 -0.68 -8.16
N VAL A 142 9.71 -0.93 -7.79
CA VAL A 142 10.56 -1.88 -8.55
C VAL A 142 9.99 -3.29 -8.34
N PRO A 143 9.62 -4.04 -9.40
CA PRO A 143 9.13 -5.41 -9.26
C PRO A 143 10.13 -6.30 -8.50
N LYS A 144 9.71 -6.79 -7.33
CA LYS A 144 10.53 -7.59 -6.41
C LYS A 144 9.73 -8.79 -5.88
N LEU A 145 10.14 -10.00 -6.26
CA LEU A 145 9.39 -11.23 -5.98
C LEU A 145 10.30 -12.35 -5.43
N ILE A 146 9.75 -13.25 -4.62
CA ILE A 146 10.43 -14.50 -4.23
C ILE A 146 9.44 -15.66 -4.27
N VAL A 147 9.79 -16.74 -4.97
CA VAL A 147 9.10 -18.03 -4.81
C VAL A 147 9.66 -18.72 -3.57
N SER A 148 8.87 -18.78 -2.51
CA SER A 148 9.32 -19.17 -1.16
C SER A 148 8.51 -20.32 -0.58
N THR A 149 9.21 -21.28 0.06
CA THR A 149 8.56 -22.35 0.84
C THR A 149 7.98 -21.86 2.17
N VAL A 150 8.34 -20.65 2.60
CA VAL A 150 7.92 -20.04 3.86
C VAL A 150 7.00 -18.82 3.65
N ALA A 151 6.43 -18.66 2.45
CA ALA A 151 5.46 -17.60 2.17
C ALA A 151 4.17 -17.73 3.00
N SER A 152 3.77 -18.95 3.36
CA SER A 152 2.61 -19.23 4.21
C SER A 152 3.05 -19.40 5.67
N GLY A 153 3.29 -18.28 6.37
CA GLY A 153 3.77 -18.26 7.75
C GLY A 153 3.98 -16.84 8.26
N GLN A 154 4.92 -16.66 9.20
CA GLN A 154 5.36 -15.32 9.63
C GLN A 154 6.32 -14.73 8.58
N THR A 155 5.88 -13.69 7.87
CA THR A 155 6.59 -13.11 6.73
C THR A 155 7.15 -11.71 6.96
N GLU A 156 6.83 -11.07 8.09
CA GLU A 156 7.34 -9.73 8.43
C GLU A 156 8.88 -9.65 8.35
N PRO A 157 9.68 -10.62 8.86
CA PRO A 157 11.14 -10.54 8.78
C PRO A 157 11.69 -10.57 7.34
N TYR A 158 10.90 -11.00 6.36
CA TYR A 158 11.28 -11.03 4.94
C TYR A 158 10.80 -9.76 4.23
N ILE A 159 9.52 -9.44 4.32
CA ILE A 159 8.87 -8.34 3.58
C ILE A 159 9.17 -6.97 4.21
N GLY A 160 9.15 -6.90 5.56
CA GLY A 160 9.22 -5.65 6.29
C GLY A 160 8.09 -4.70 5.88
N THR A 161 8.48 -3.50 5.48
CA THR A 161 7.62 -2.37 5.04
C THR A 161 7.60 -2.20 3.52
N SER A 162 8.26 -3.10 2.78
CA SER A 162 8.38 -3.02 1.32
C SER A 162 7.17 -3.64 0.59
N ASP A 163 7.14 -3.46 -0.73
CA ASP A 163 6.26 -4.13 -1.69
C ASP A 163 6.81 -5.50 -2.17
N LEU A 164 7.68 -6.15 -1.40
CA LEU A 164 8.18 -7.50 -1.68
C LEU A 164 7.04 -8.53 -1.69
N THR A 165 6.89 -9.22 -2.83
CA THR A 165 5.88 -10.26 -2.98
C THR A 165 6.46 -11.66 -2.78
N LEU A 166 5.89 -12.44 -1.87
CA LEU A 166 6.23 -13.85 -1.68
C LEU A 166 5.20 -14.75 -2.37
N PHE A 167 5.64 -15.49 -3.39
CA PHE A 167 4.85 -16.54 -4.03
C PHE A 167 5.02 -17.85 -3.26
N PRO A 168 3.95 -18.45 -2.71
CA PRO A 168 4.05 -19.76 -2.09
C PRO A 168 4.49 -20.82 -3.07
N SER A 169 5.56 -21.56 -2.75
CA SER A 169 6.05 -22.66 -3.61
C SER A 169 5.12 -23.87 -3.64
N VAL A 170 4.15 -23.95 -2.71
CA VAL A 170 3.20 -25.05 -2.45
C VAL A 170 3.86 -26.33 -1.94
N VAL A 171 4.90 -26.79 -2.63
CA VAL A 171 5.77 -27.91 -2.26
C VAL A 171 7.18 -27.40 -2.00
N ASP A 172 8.03 -28.23 -1.39
CA ASP A 172 9.45 -27.88 -1.27
C ASP A 172 10.09 -27.67 -2.65
N ILE A 173 11.07 -26.77 -2.72
CA ILE A 173 11.79 -26.47 -3.97
C ILE A 173 12.93 -27.48 -4.12
N CYS A 174 12.58 -28.60 -4.75
CA CYS A 174 13.46 -29.72 -5.03
C CYS A 174 13.14 -30.33 -6.40
N GLY A 175 13.79 -29.81 -7.43
CA GLY A 175 13.61 -30.18 -8.84
C GLY A 175 12.34 -29.62 -9.48
N VAL A 176 12.25 -29.78 -10.81
CA VAL A 176 11.09 -29.35 -11.60
C VAL A 176 10.11 -30.52 -11.79
N ASN A 177 9.03 -30.52 -11.02
CA ASN A 177 7.95 -31.50 -11.09
C ASN A 177 6.65 -30.86 -11.61
N ASN A 178 5.57 -31.64 -11.68
CA ASN A 178 4.27 -31.16 -12.17
C ASN A 178 3.71 -29.97 -11.37
N VAL A 179 3.93 -29.92 -10.05
CA VAL A 179 3.50 -28.83 -9.19
C VAL A 179 4.41 -27.63 -9.33
N SER A 180 5.73 -27.81 -9.17
CA SER A 180 6.68 -26.70 -9.22
C SER A 180 6.73 -26.04 -10.60
N ARG A 181 6.49 -26.78 -11.69
CA ARG A 181 6.35 -26.24 -13.04
C ARG A 181 5.22 -25.21 -13.14
N VAL A 182 4.06 -25.49 -12.55
CA VAL A 182 2.91 -24.57 -12.57
C VAL A 182 3.23 -23.33 -11.72
N VAL A 183 3.73 -23.53 -10.50
CA VAL A 183 4.00 -22.44 -9.57
C VAL A 183 5.09 -21.50 -10.08
N LEU A 184 6.22 -22.05 -10.53
CA LEU A 184 7.31 -21.26 -11.12
C LEU A 184 6.87 -20.58 -12.42
N SER A 185 5.97 -21.20 -13.21
CA SER A 185 5.43 -20.56 -14.42
C SER A 185 4.58 -19.33 -14.09
N ASN A 186 3.69 -19.45 -13.10
CA ASN A 186 2.83 -18.34 -12.67
C ASN A 186 3.66 -17.20 -12.08
N ALA A 187 4.65 -17.52 -11.24
CA ALA A 187 5.54 -16.52 -10.66
C ALA A 187 6.37 -15.81 -11.74
N GLY A 188 6.89 -16.55 -12.72
CA GLY A 188 7.63 -16.00 -13.85
C GLY A 188 6.78 -15.06 -14.72
N ALA A 189 5.56 -15.47 -15.06
CA ALA A 189 4.62 -14.65 -15.81
C ALA A 189 4.22 -13.39 -15.05
N ALA A 190 3.97 -13.50 -13.74
CA ALA A 190 3.65 -12.35 -12.90
C ALA A 190 4.81 -11.34 -12.86
N ALA A 191 6.05 -11.82 -12.66
CA ALA A 191 7.24 -10.97 -12.67
C ALA A 191 7.43 -10.27 -14.02
N ALA A 192 7.29 -11.00 -15.13
CA ALA A 192 7.37 -10.44 -16.48
C ALA A 192 6.28 -9.38 -16.72
N GLY A 193 5.04 -9.63 -16.29
CA GLY A 193 3.93 -8.68 -16.42
C GLY A 193 4.16 -7.39 -15.63
N MET A 194 4.66 -7.50 -14.38
CA MET A 194 5.01 -6.32 -13.56
C MET A 194 6.12 -5.48 -14.21
N VAL A 195 7.16 -6.13 -14.73
CA VAL A 195 8.29 -5.45 -15.40
C VAL A 195 7.84 -4.73 -16.66
N ILE A 196 7.13 -5.44 -17.55
CA ILE A 196 6.68 -4.86 -18.81
C ILE A 196 5.61 -3.79 -18.59
N GLY A 197 4.65 -4.03 -17.71
CA GLY A 197 3.63 -3.04 -17.36
C GLY A 197 4.26 -1.73 -16.88
N LYS A 198 5.24 -1.82 -15.96
CA LYS A 198 5.98 -0.64 -15.48
C LYS A 198 6.70 0.11 -16.60
N LEU A 199 7.44 -0.60 -17.45
CA LEU A 199 8.20 0.01 -18.55
C LEU A 199 7.31 0.65 -19.61
N LEU A 200 6.10 0.13 -19.83
CA LEU A 200 5.13 0.74 -20.75
C LEU A 200 4.48 1.99 -20.14
N THR A 201 4.24 2.02 -18.82
CA THR A 201 3.63 3.18 -18.15
C THR A 201 4.60 4.34 -17.92
N SER A 202 5.92 4.09 -17.87
CA SER A 202 6.91 5.16 -17.68
C SER A 202 7.00 6.16 -18.84
N ASP A 203 6.34 5.87 -19.97
CA ASP A 203 6.28 6.73 -21.15
C ASP A 203 5.05 7.67 -21.19
N ASP A 204 4.13 7.62 -20.22
CA ASP A 204 2.94 8.49 -20.20
C ASP A 204 3.26 9.87 -19.56
N PRO A 205 3.30 10.97 -20.33
CA PRO A 205 3.62 12.31 -19.83
C PRO A 205 2.37 13.03 -19.32
N SER A 206 1.31 12.30 -18.92
CA SER A 206 0.13 12.91 -18.32
C SER A 206 0.50 13.54 -16.98
N GLY A 207 0.89 14.82 -17.03
CA GLY A 207 1.26 15.65 -15.91
C GLY A 207 0.10 15.88 -14.95
N MET A 208 -0.17 14.89 -14.10
CA MET A 208 -0.84 15.15 -12.83
C MET A 208 0.13 16.01 -12.01
N THR A 209 -0.29 17.21 -11.64
CA THR A 209 0.39 17.98 -10.60
C THR A 209 0.32 17.15 -9.32
N GLU A 210 1.42 16.46 -8.98
CA GLU A 210 1.55 15.70 -7.74
C GLU A 210 1.23 16.62 -6.57
N LYS A 211 0.18 16.30 -5.82
CA LYS A 211 -0.14 16.99 -4.59
C LYS A 211 0.94 16.64 -3.57
N PRO A 212 1.40 17.61 -2.75
CA PRO A 212 2.31 17.30 -1.68
C PRO A 212 1.65 16.34 -0.67
N THR A 213 2.33 15.25 -0.38
CA THR A 213 1.88 14.17 0.50
C THR A 213 2.46 14.34 1.90
N VAL A 214 1.58 14.26 2.89
CA VAL A 214 1.90 14.38 4.32
C VAL A 214 1.71 13.03 5.03
N GLY A 215 2.76 12.56 5.69
CA GLY A 215 2.68 11.38 6.56
C GLY A 215 2.15 11.74 7.94
N ILE A 216 1.20 10.97 8.47
CA ILE A 216 0.57 11.22 9.76
C ILE A 216 0.56 9.95 10.61
N THR A 217 1.10 9.98 11.82
CA THR A 217 1.06 8.84 12.75
C THR A 217 -0.20 8.86 13.63
N MET A 218 -0.78 7.68 13.84
CA MET A 218 -2.10 7.52 14.46
C MET A 218 -2.16 6.32 15.41
N PHE A 219 -2.98 6.44 16.44
CA PHE A 219 -3.46 5.33 17.25
C PHE A 219 -4.97 5.47 17.50
N GLY A 220 -5.65 4.39 17.91
CA GLY A 220 -7.09 4.43 18.17
C GLY A 220 -7.50 5.52 19.17
N VAL A 221 -6.63 5.82 20.13
CA VAL A 221 -6.82 6.84 21.19
C VAL A 221 -6.48 8.27 20.75
N THR A 222 -5.86 8.46 19.58
CA THR A 222 -5.54 9.77 18.97
C THR A 222 -6.28 9.99 17.64
N THR A 223 -7.17 9.05 17.27
CA THR A 223 -7.97 9.11 16.03
C THR A 223 -8.74 10.44 15.88
N PRO A 224 -9.39 11.01 16.92
CA PRO A 224 -10.07 12.30 16.77
C PRO A 224 -9.14 13.43 16.27
N CYS A 225 -7.94 13.55 16.85
CA CYS A 225 -6.93 14.51 16.41
C CYS A 225 -6.52 14.25 14.96
N VAL A 226 -6.16 13.00 14.63
CA VAL A 226 -5.68 12.62 13.30
C VAL A 226 -6.74 12.81 12.22
N SER A 227 -8.00 12.47 12.51
CA SER A 227 -9.12 12.67 11.58
C SER A 227 -9.33 14.16 11.27
N ALA A 228 -9.30 15.01 12.29
CA ALA A 228 -9.42 16.46 12.10
C ALA A 228 -8.23 17.04 11.31
N VAL A 229 -7.00 16.66 11.64
CA VAL A 229 -5.79 17.06 10.91
C VAL A 229 -5.86 16.61 9.44
N ARG A 230 -6.22 15.36 9.19
CA ARG A 230 -6.36 14.80 7.83
C ARG A 230 -7.39 15.57 7.02
N GLU A 231 -8.59 15.76 7.57
CA GLU A 231 -9.66 16.48 6.88
C GLU A 231 -9.23 17.90 6.52
N ARG A 232 -8.54 18.58 7.45
CA ARG A 232 -8.04 19.92 7.22
C ARG A 232 -6.96 19.96 6.13
N LEU A 233 -5.96 19.09 6.19
CA LEU A 233 -4.91 19.01 5.15
C LEU A 233 -5.48 18.72 3.75
N MET A 234 -6.49 17.85 3.66
CA MET A 234 -7.16 17.57 2.38
C MET A 234 -7.87 18.80 1.83
N LYS A 235 -8.50 19.62 2.68
CA LYS A 235 -9.11 20.92 2.29
C LYS A 235 -8.06 21.92 1.81
N GLU A 236 -6.86 21.89 2.39
CA GLU A 236 -5.71 22.72 2.00
C GLU A 236 -4.97 22.18 0.76
N GLY A 237 -5.46 21.11 0.14
CA GLY A 237 -4.94 20.56 -1.12
C GLY A 237 -3.81 19.55 -0.99
N TYR A 238 -3.51 19.08 0.22
CA TYR A 238 -2.51 18.05 0.46
C TYR A 238 -3.09 16.64 0.31
N GLU A 239 -2.23 15.70 -0.09
CA GLU A 239 -2.49 14.27 0.06
C GLU A 239 -2.01 13.80 1.44
N THR A 240 -2.65 12.77 2.01
CA THR A 240 -2.32 12.29 3.36
C THR A 240 -2.17 10.79 3.38
N LEU A 241 -1.10 10.30 4.01
CA LEU A 241 -0.91 8.88 4.32
C LEU A 241 -0.92 8.72 5.84
N VAL A 242 -1.85 7.90 6.35
CA VAL A 242 -2.00 7.68 7.79
C VAL A 242 -1.38 6.34 8.17
N PHE A 243 -0.48 6.36 9.16
CA PHE A 243 0.27 5.21 9.62
C PHE A 243 -0.15 4.86 11.05
N HIS A 244 -0.56 3.62 11.25
CA HIS A 244 -0.83 3.11 12.59
C HIS A 244 0.49 2.94 13.35
N ALA A 245 0.66 3.60 14.49
CA ALA A 245 1.89 3.64 15.27
C ALA A 245 2.15 2.32 16.04
N THR A 246 2.40 1.24 15.30
CA THR A 246 2.61 -0.12 15.83
C THR A 246 4.07 -0.59 15.74
N GLY A 247 5.01 0.34 15.63
CA GLY A 247 6.44 0.11 15.36
C GLY A 247 6.70 -0.01 13.86
N VAL A 248 5.95 -0.88 13.18
CA VAL A 248 6.03 -1.06 11.72
C VAL A 248 5.53 0.19 10.98
N GLY A 249 4.45 0.83 11.46
CA GLY A 249 3.88 1.98 10.78
C GLY A 249 4.80 3.20 10.78
N GLY A 250 5.48 3.50 11.89
CA GLY A 250 6.50 4.55 11.92
C GLY A 250 7.65 4.26 10.95
N ARG A 251 8.16 3.01 10.89
CA ARG A 251 9.19 2.62 9.92
C ARG A 251 8.71 2.76 8.47
N ALA A 252 7.50 2.32 8.17
CA ALA A 252 6.91 2.43 6.83
C ALA A 252 6.80 3.89 6.38
N MET A 253 6.36 4.78 7.27
CA MET A 253 6.32 6.22 7.00
C MET A 253 7.72 6.77 6.70
N GLU A 254 8.72 6.40 7.50
CA GLU A 254 10.09 6.87 7.32
C GLU A 254 10.74 6.36 6.03
N ASP A 255 10.48 5.12 5.64
CA ASP A 255 10.97 4.57 4.37
C ASP A 255 10.39 5.36 3.18
N LEU A 256 9.09 5.69 3.22
CA LEU A 256 8.45 6.53 2.21
C LEU A 256 8.96 7.98 2.20
N VAL A 257 9.40 8.51 3.35
CA VAL A 257 10.13 9.79 3.41
C VAL A 257 11.50 9.66 2.76
N ARG A 258 12.26 8.58 3.04
CA ARG A 258 13.59 8.34 2.45
C ARG A 258 13.51 8.22 0.92
N GLU A 259 12.44 7.63 0.43
CA GLU A 259 12.17 7.45 -1.00
C GLU A 259 11.54 8.67 -1.67
N GLY A 260 11.12 9.68 -0.90
CA GLY A 260 10.61 10.95 -1.42
C GLY A 260 9.12 10.96 -1.76
N PHE A 261 8.38 9.89 -1.44
CA PHE A 261 6.92 9.84 -1.58
C PHE A 261 6.18 10.75 -0.58
N ILE A 262 6.81 11.04 0.56
CA ILE A 262 6.27 11.93 1.60
C ILE A 262 7.14 13.19 1.70
N GLN A 263 6.55 14.37 1.54
CA GLN A 263 7.26 15.66 1.54
C GLN A 263 7.09 16.45 2.85
N GLY A 264 6.27 15.96 3.77
CA GLY A 264 6.09 16.54 5.10
C GLY A 264 5.52 15.54 6.09
N VAL A 265 5.78 15.75 7.39
CA VAL A 265 5.37 14.80 8.44
C VAL A 265 4.68 15.52 9.58
N LEU A 266 3.51 15.00 9.97
CA LEU A 266 2.80 15.28 11.20
C LEU A 266 2.85 14.05 12.10
N ASP A 267 3.92 13.93 12.87
CA ASP A 267 4.14 12.79 13.78
C ASP A 267 3.37 13.03 15.09
N ILE A 268 2.04 12.90 15.02
CA ILE A 268 1.12 13.18 16.12
C ILE A 268 1.24 12.13 17.22
N THR A 269 1.41 10.87 16.83
CA THR A 269 1.36 9.71 17.72
C THR A 269 2.73 9.03 17.79
N THR A 270 3.50 9.38 18.83
CA THR A 270 4.89 8.92 19.03
C THR A 270 5.01 7.75 20.02
N THR A 271 3.90 7.05 20.29
CA THR A 271 3.79 5.93 21.24
C THR A 271 4.80 4.80 21.06
N GLU A 272 5.32 4.59 19.84
CA GLU A 272 6.31 3.55 19.54
C GLU A 272 7.61 3.72 20.36
N ILE A 273 7.88 4.93 20.84
CA ILE A 273 9.01 5.26 21.72
C ILE A 273 8.80 4.72 23.13
N ALA A 274 7.56 4.74 23.63
CA ALA A 274 7.24 4.18 24.93
C ALA A 274 7.54 2.67 24.94
N ASP A 275 7.08 1.98 23.89
CA ASP A 275 7.38 0.57 23.67
C ASP A 275 8.88 0.31 23.51
N HIS A 276 9.59 1.14 22.75
CA HIS A 276 11.04 1.00 22.57
C HIS A 276 11.82 1.09 23.89
N ILE A 277 11.47 2.05 24.75
CA ILE A 277 12.20 2.33 25.98
C ILE A 277 11.82 1.38 27.12
N VAL A 278 10.56 0.96 27.19
CA VAL A 278 10.05 0.12 28.29
C VAL A 278 10.07 -1.37 27.94
N GLY A 279 10.04 -1.72 26.66
CA GLY A 279 10.03 -3.11 26.16
C GLY A 279 8.63 -3.62 25.79
N GLY A 280 7.85 -2.80 25.10
CA GLY A 280 6.55 -3.18 24.53
C GLY A 280 6.68 -3.89 23.18
N VAL A 281 5.54 -4.38 22.66
CA VAL A 281 5.48 -5.22 21.44
C VAL A 281 5.35 -4.42 20.14
N MET A 282 5.09 -3.12 20.22
CA MET A 282 4.91 -2.19 19.10
C MET A 282 6.03 -1.14 19.05
N ALA A 283 7.24 -1.55 19.39
CA ALA A 283 8.41 -0.67 19.50
C ALA A 283 8.92 -0.16 18.13
N CYS A 284 9.35 1.11 18.13
CA CYS A 284 10.25 1.59 17.09
C CYS A 284 11.68 1.06 17.32
N ASP A 285 12.58 1.38 16.40
CA ASP A 285 14.02 1.18 16.59
C ASP A 285 14.72 2.50 16.98
N ASN A 286 16.04 2.41 17.19
CA ASN A 286 16.88 3.57 17.53
C ASN A 286 16.99 4.62 16.43
N THR A 287 16.52 4.34 15.20
CA THR A 287 16.59 5.24 14.05
C THR A 287 15.35 6.13 13.89
N ARG A 288 14.35 5.97 14.78
CA ARG A 288 13.13 6.79 14.75
C ARG A 288 13.44 8.30 14.69
N PHE A 289 12.76 8.97 13.76
CA PHE A 289 12.89 10.35 13.29
C PHE A 289 14.03 10.64 12.31
N ASP A 290 15.01 9.76 12.14
CA ASP A 290 16.21 10.07 11.37
C ASP A 290 15.89 10.37 9.90
N ALA A 291 14.93 9.65 9.29
CA ALA A 291 14.52 9.88 7.90
C ALA A 291 14.05 11.32 7.65
N ALA A 292 13.18 11.83 8.52
CA ALA A 292 12.61 13.17 8.37
C ALA A 292 13.70 14.26 8.53
N ILE A 293 14.65 14.01 9.44
CA ILE A 293 15.79 14.88 9.69
C ILE A 293 16.76 14.88 8.49
N GLU A 294 17.16 13.70 8.03
CA GLU A 294 18.09 13.49 6.91
C GLU A 294 17.56 14.11 5.61
N LYS A 295 16.27 13.91 5.32
CA LYS A 295 15.60 14.45 4.13
C LYS A 295 15.17 15.90 4.27
N LYS A 296 15.31 16.48 5.47
CA LYS A 296 14.94 17.86 5.79
C LYS A 296 13.50 18.22 5.44
N VAL A 297 12.59 17.26 5.51
CA VAL A 297 11.16 17.51 5.33
C VAL A 297 10.61 18.26 6.55
N PRO A 298 9.63 19.16 6.41
CA PRO A 298 8.98 19.80 7.54
C PRO A 298 8.38 18.76 8.50
N LEU A 299 8.78 18.82 9.76
CA LEU A 299 8.36 17.88 10.80
C LEU A 299 7.62 18.62 11.93
N VAL A 300 6.32 18.38 12.04
CA VAL A 300 5.54 18.76 13.22
C VAL A 300 5.32 17.50 14.06
N LEU A 301 5.87 17.49 15.28
CA LEU A 301 5.86 16.35 16.18
C LEU A 301 4.97 16.63 17.39
N SER A 302 4.26 15.61 17.88
CA SER A 302 3.54 15.65 19.15
C SER A 302 3.83 14.40 19.99
N VAL A 303 3.09 14.27 21.10
CA VAL A 303 3.31 13.28 22.17
C VAL A 303 2.15 12.29 22.30
N GLY A 304 1.38 12.11 21.23
CA GLY A 304 0.17 11.30 21.24
C GLY A 304 0.43 9.86 21.63
N ALA A 305 -0.43 9.36 22.52
CA ALA A 305 -0.38 8.02 23.09
C ALA A 305 0.93 7.66 23.84
N LEU A 306 1.83 8.62 24.14
CA LEU A 306 3.00 8.35 24.99
C LEU A 306 2.65 7.97 26.44
N ASP A 307 1.36 7.94 26.78
CA ASP A 307 0.85 7.45 28.06
C ASP A 307 0.80 5.92 28.16
N MET A 308 1.01 5.18 27.08
CA MET A 308 0.86 3.72 27.07
C MET A 308 2.04 2.96 26.48
N VAL A 309 2.27 1.77 27.02
CA VAL A 309 3.15 0.74 26.46
C VAL A 309 2.29 -0.46 26.07
N ASN A 310 2.50 -0.99 24.88
CA ASN A 310 1.65 -2.03 24.32
C ASN A 310 2.20 -3.41 24.64
N PHE A 311 1.31 -4.31 25.06
CA PHE A 311 1.58 -5.73 25.22
C PHE A 311 0.49 -6.56 24.54
N GLY A 312 0.74 -7.86 24.43
CA GLY A 312 -0.25 -8.83 24.01
C GLY A 312 -1.36 -9.06 25.05
N ALA A 313 -1.93 -10.26 25.02
CA ALA A 313 -2.90 -10.70 26.02
C ALA A 313 -2.33 -10.53 27.44
N LYS A 314 -3.19 -10.29 28.44
CA LYS A 314 -2.75 -9.99 29.82
C LYS A 314 -1.73 -10.98 30.39
N HIS A 315 -1.86 -12.27 30.06
CA HIS A 315 -0.97 -13.33 30.54
C HIS A 315 0.42 -13.33 29.88
N THR A 316 0.62 -12.58 28.78
CA THR A 316 1.93 -12.42 28.11
C THR A 316 2.71 -11.23 28.65
N ILE A 317 2.15 -10.43 29.56
CA ILE A 317 2.83 -9.28 30.15
C ILE A 317 3.98 -9.79 31.03
N PRO A 318 5.22 -9.30 30.86
CA PRO A 318 6.35 -9.68 31.71
C PRO A 318 6.05 -9.47 33.19
N SER A 319 6.46 -10.41 34.05
CA SER A 319 6.15 -10.40 35.50
C SER A 319 6.60 -9.13 36.22
N ILE A 320 7.68 -8.50 35.75
CA ILE A 320 8.18 -7.22 36.26
C ILE A 320 7.17 -6.05 36.13
N PHE A 321 6.18 -6.20 35.24
CA PHE A 321 5.14 -5.20 34.97
C PHE A 321 3.77 -5.59 35.51
N GLU A 322 3.62 -6.73 36.16
CA GLU A 322 2.31 -7.26 36.58
C GLU A 322 1.57 -6.34 37.56
N GLN A 323 2.32 -5.61 38.41
CA GLN A 323 1.77 -4.65 39.39
C GLN A 323 1.50 -3.25 38.80
N ARG A 324 1.78 -3.05 37.50
CA ARG A 324 1.54 -1.76 36.83
C ARG A 324 0.06 -1.58 36.53
N LYS A 325 -0.34 -0.35 36.21
CA LYS A 325 -1.71 -0.01 35.85
C LYS A 325 -2.00 -0.50 34.42
N ILE A 326 -2.65 -1.65 34.31
CA ILE A 326 -3.01 -2.29 33.03
C ILE A 326 -4.45 -1.98 32.64
N HIS A 327 -4.66 -1.61 31.38
CA HIS A 327 -5.95 -1.51 30.72
C HIS A 327 -6.07 -2.62 29.67
N ILE A 328 -7.05 -3.50 29.80
CA ILE A 328 -7.30 -4.56 28.83
C ILE A 328 -8.13 -3.95 27.70
N HIS A 329 -7.50 -3.74 26.54
CA HIS A 329 -8.19 -3.17 25.38
C HIS A 329 -9.06 -4.23 24.70
N ASN A 330 -8.51 -5.43 24.50
CA ASN A 330 -9.22 -6.61 24.04
C ASN A 330 -8.48 -7.88 24.51
N GLU A 331 -8.94 -9.07 24.11
CA GLU A 331 -8.32 -10.35 24.52
C GLU A 331 -6.86 -10.50 24.08
N GLN A 332 -6.45 -9.83 23.00
CA GLN A 332 -5.11 -9.94 22.40
C GLN A 332 -4.20 -8.76 22.74
N VAL A 333 -4.73 -7.65 23.28
CA VAL A 333 -3.97 -6.41 23.49
C VAL A 333 -4.27 -5.82 24.86
N SER A 334 -3.20 -5.59 25.62
CA SER A 334 -3.21 -4.92 26.91
C SER A 334 -2.31 -3.69 26.87
N LEU A 335 -2.77 -2.59 27.45
CA LEU A 335 -2.04 -1.33 27.52
C LEU A 335 -1.56 -1.12 28.95
N MET A 336 -0.30 -0.73 29.14
CA MET A 336 0.27 -0.39 30.43
C MET A 336 0.48 1.12 30.54
N ARG A 337 -0.03 1.76 31.60
CA ARG A 337 0.20 3.19 31.85
C ARG A 337 1.67 3.46 32.13
N THR A 338 2.26 4.39 31.41
CA THR A 338 3.64 4.88 31.61
C THR A 338 3.77 5.73 32.86
N THR A 339 4.90 5.68 33.55
CA THR A 339 5.18 6.52 34.73
C THR A 339 5.77 7.88 34.38
N VAL A 340 5.83 8.78 35.37
CA VAL A 340 6.54 10.06 35.30
C VAL A 340 8.01 9.89 34.85
N ASP A 341 8.73 8.92 35.42
CA ASP A 341 10.15 8.71 35.11
C ASP A 341 10.37 8.11 33.71
N GLU A 342 9.45 7.26 33.24
CA GLU A 342 9.44 6.75 31.88
C GLU A 342 9.19 7.91 30.89
N ASN A 343 8.25 8.81 31.17
CA ASN A 343 7.98 9.99 30.36
C ASN A 343 9.21 10.92 30.21
N LYS A 344 10.01 11.09 31.27
CA LYS A 344 11.29 11.81 31.17
C LYS A 344 12.30 11.09 30.26
N LYS A 345 12.29 9.75 30.21
CA LYS A 345 13.13 8.98 29.27
C LYS A 345 12.67 9.19 27.83
N PHE A 346 11.35 9.23 27.59
CA PHE A 346 10.79 9.49 26.27
C PHE A 346 11.17 10.89 25.78
N ALA A 347 11.05 11.89 26.67
CA ALA A 347 11.49 13.26 26.39
C ALA A 347 12.97 13.32 25.99
N ARG A 348 13.85 12.61 26.71
CA ARG A 348 15.28 12.54 26.38
C ARG A 348 15.52 11.95 24.99
N PHE A 349 14.89 10.83 24.66
CA PHE A 349 15.04 10.20 23.34
C PHE A 349 14.60 11.14 22.21
N ILE A 350 13.44 11.77 22.36
CA ILE A 350 12.93 12.74 21.38
C ILE A 350 13.89 13.93 21.26
N ALA A 351 14.28 14.54 22.38
CA ALA A 351 15.16 15.71 22.39
C ALA A 351 16.53 15.42 21.78
N GLU A 352 17.13 14.26 22.06
CA GLU A 352 18.40 13.85 21.46
C GLU A 352 18.34 13.76 19.94
N LYS A 353 17.20 13.31 19.38
CA LYS A 353 16.96 13.30 17.93
C LYS A 353 16.74 14.70 17.39
N MET A 354 15.85 15.47 18.03
CA MET A 354 15.52 16.82 17.57
C MET A 354 16.72 17.78 17.61
N ASN A 355 17.59 17.66 18.61
CA ASN A 355 18.79 18.51 18.75
C ASN A 355 19.86 18.21 17.67
N LYS A 356 19.82 17.02 17.06
CA LYS A 356 20.65 16.68 15.89
C LYS A 356 20.02 17.14 14.57
N SER A 357 18.77 17.61 14.60
CA SER A 357 18.08 18.03 13.40
C SER A 357 18.62 19.33 12.85
N SER A 358 18.90 19.31 11.53
CA SER A 358 19.09 20.51 10.70
C SER A 358 17.83 20.84 9.88
N SER A 359 16.73 20.10 10.09
CA SER A 359 15.43 20.34 9.47
C SER A 359 14.56 21.26 10.31
N ARG A 360 13.52 21.80 9.67
CA ARG A 360 12.47 22.55 10.37
C ARG A 360 11.64 21.60 11.21
N VAL A 361 11.68 21.80 12.52
CA VAL A 361 10.96 21.00 13.50
C VAL A 361 10.10 21.90 14.39
N CYS A 362 8.85 21.52 14.61
CA CYS A 362 8.04 22.07 15.69
C CYS A 362 7.49 20.95 16.57
N VAL A 363 7.84 20.96 17.86
CA VAL A 363 7.29 20.06 18.88
C VAL A 363 6.06 20.73 19.50
N CYS A 364 4.90 20.10 19.37
CA CYS A 364 3.60 20.62 19.80
C CYS A 364 3.06 19.78 20.97
N LEU A 365 2.83 20.43 22.11
CA LEU A 365 2.60 19.77 23.39
C LEU A 365 1.20 20.10 23.95
N PRO A 366 0.28 19.12 24.04
CA PRO A 366 -1.06 19.32 24.61
C PRO A 366 -1.04 19.18 26.13
N GLN A 367 -1.35 20.26 26.86
CA GLN A 367 -1.26 20.29 28.34
C GLN A 367 -2.29 19.43 29.06
N LYS A 368 -3.48 19.21 28.46
CA LYS A 368 -4.60 18.56 29.18
C LYS A 368 -4.59 17.03 29.07
N GLY A 369 -3.74 16.48 28.22
CA GLY A 369 -3.58 15.03 28.07
C GLY A 369 -3.21 14.60 26.65
N VAL A 370 -2.66 13.40 26.56
CA VAL A 370 -2.00 12.89 25.34
C VAL A 370 -2.75 11.74 24.65
N SER A 371 -3.91 11.31 25.17
CA SER A 371 -4.70 10.24 24.57
C SER A 371 -6.15 10.26 25.07
N ALA A 372 -7.07 9.58 24.37
CA ALA A 372 -8.44 9.39 24.85
C ALA A 372 -8.54 8.68 26.22
N LEU A 373 -7.50 7.98 26.67
CA LEU A 373 -7.41 7.37 28.00
C LEU A 373 -6.77 8.30 29.03
N ASP A 374 -5.97 9.28 28.60
CA ASP A 374 -5.34 10.31 29.43
C ASP A 374 -6.15 11.61 29.44
N ALA A 375 -7.42 11.53 29.83
CA ALA A 375 -8.32 12.68 29.95
C ALA A 375 -9.07 12.65 31.29
N PRO A 376 -9.55 13.79 31.82
CA PRO A 376 -10.26 13.82 33.09
C PRO A 376 -11.35 12.74 33.21
N GLY A 377 -11.26 11.93 34.29
CA GLY A 377 -12.19 10.81 34.53
C GLY A 377 -11.90 9.52 33.75
N LYS A 378 -10.81 9.44 32.98
CA LYS A 378 -10.41 8.26 32.22
C LYS A 378 -9.33 7.44 32.93
N SER A 379 -9.17 6.18 32.51
CA SER A 379 -8.33 5.20 33.19
C SER A 379 -6.86 5.60 33.24
N PHE A 380 -6.33 6.28 32.24
CA PHE A 380 -4.92 6.66 32.17
C PHE A 380 -4.69 8.14 32.49
N HIS A 381 -5.69 8.86 33.01
CA HIS A 381 -5.49 10.25 33.37
C HIS A 381 -4.41 10.42 34.43
N ASP A 382 -3.33 11.11 34.07
CA ASP A 382 -2.23 11.45 34.96
C ASP A 382 -1.59 12.79 34.55
N PRO A 383 -2.10 13.91 35.10
CA PRO A 383 -1.58 15.23 34.78
C PRO A 383 -0.14 15.44 35.27
N GLU A 384 0.35 14.66 36.24
CA GLU A 384 1.73 14.73 36.72
C GLU A 384 2.68 14.17 35.66
N ALA A 385 2.36 13.00 35.09
CA ALA A 385 3.12 12.40 33.99
C ALA A 385 3.14 13.32 32.75
N THR A 386 1.99 13.89 32.38
CA THR A 386 1.89 14.83 31.25
C THR A 386 2.69 16.10 31.50
N SER A 387 2.62 16.68 32.70
CA SER A 387 3.42 17.85 33.06
C SER A 387 4.93 17.55 33.04
N ALA A 388 5.34 16.38 33.54
CA ALA A 388 6.74 15.97 33.52
C ALA A 388 7.27 15.78 32.09
N LEU A 389 6.49 15.16 31.19
CA LEU A 389 6.85 15.01 29.78
C LEU A 389 7.05 16.38 29.11
N ILE A 390 6.09 17.28 29.29
CA ILE A 390 6.09 18.61 28.66
C ILE A 390 7.26 19.45 29.17
N ASN A 391 7.46 19.51 30.49
CA ASN A 391 8.53 20.31 31.09
C ASN A 391 9.92 19.78 30.69
N GLU A 392 10.08 18.45 30.61
CA GLU A 392 11.35 17.85 30.23
C GLU A 392 11.64 18.10 28.74
N LEU A 393 10.65 17.99 27.84
CA LEU A 393 10.82 18.32 26.42
C LEU A 393 11.13 19.81 26.21
N ASP A 394 10.42 20.71 26.89
CA ASP A 394 10.64 22.16 26.77
C ASP A 394 12.03 22.58 27.24
N LYS A 395 12.57 21.86 28.23
CA LYS A 395 13.92 22.06 28.78
C LYS A 395 15.01 21.47 27.89
N LEU A 396 14.83 20.26 27.37
CA LEU A 396 15.90 19.51 26.68
C LEU A 396 16.03 19.85 25.19
N VAL A 397 14.95 20.26 24.53
CA VAL A 397 15.00 20.64 23.12
C VAL A 397 15.66 22.02 22.99
N GLU A 398 16.78 22.08 22.28
CA GLU A 398 17.53 23.29 22.01
C GLU A 398 16.82 24.16 20.95
N LYS A 399 16.05 25.12 21.43
CA LYS A 399 15.22 26.03 20.62
C LYS A 399 16.08 26.92 19.71
N SER A 400 15.68 27.03 18.46
CA SER A 400 16.28 27.90 17.45
C SER A 400 15.20 28.41 16.47
N GLU A 401 15.57 29.18 15.45
CA GLU A 401 14.60 29.57 14.41
C GLU A 401 13.98 28.37 13.70
N GLU A 402 14.78 27.31 13.51
CA GLU A 402 14.40 26.09 12.79
C GLU A 402 13.84 25.00 13.73
N ARG A 403 13.99 25.15 15.06
CA ARG A 403 13.49 24.19 16.06
C ARG A 403 12.68 24.90 17.14
N LYS A 404 11.36 24.70 17.12
CA LYS A 404 10.43 25.32 18.06
C LYS A 404 9.78 24.29 18.98
N VAL A 405 9.48 24.69 20.21
CA VAL A 405 8.59 23.96 21.12
C VAL A 405 7.41 24.87 21.42
N LYS A 406 6.18 24.37 21.21
CA LYS A 406 4.94 25.12 21.47
C LYS A 406 4.04 24.30 22.39
N ILE A 407 3.59 24.94 23.46
CA ILE A 407 2.74 24.34 24.49
C ILE A 407 1.33 24.91 24.32
N PHE A 408 0.33 24.03 24.29
CA PHE A 408 -1.06 24.38 24.00
C PHE A 408 -1.98 24.01 25.17
N PRO A 409 -2.92 24.89 25.58
CA PRO A 409 -3.84 24.65 26.69
C PRO A 409 -5.02 23.73 26.30
N HIS A 410 -4.72 22.68 25.54
CA HIS A 410 -5.67 21.76 24.93
C HIS A 410 -5.32 20.31 25.29
N HIS A 411 -6.30 19.42 25.16
CA HIS A 411 -6.10 17.99 25.09
C HIS A 411 -5.75 17.62 23.65
N ILE A 412 -4.98 16.55 23.40
CA ILE A 412 -4.55 16.19 22.04
C ILE A 412 -5.72 16.03 21.05
N ASN A 413 -6.86 15.55 21.54
CA ASN A 413 -8.07 15.30 20.75
C ASN A 413 -9.03 16.49 20.68
N ASP A 414 -8.66 17.65 21.25
CA ASP A 414 -9.44 18.87 21.06
C ASP A 414 -9.26 19.37 19.61
N PRO A 415 -10.32 19.78 18.90
CA PRO A 415 -10.23 20.28 17.52
C PRO A 415 -9.23 21.44 17.37
N GLU A 416 -9.14 22.33 18.36
CA GLU A 416 -8.23 23.46 18.36
C GLU A 416 -6.76 23.04 18.36
N PHE A 417 -6.45 21.88 18.97
CA PHE A 417 -5.09 21.33 18.91
C PHE A 417 -4.77 20.79 17.51
N ALA A 418 -5.71 20.08 16.89
CA ALA A 418 -5.58 19.60 15.52
C ALA A 418 -5.38 20.77 14.54
N ASP A 419 -6.13 21.86 14.70
CA ASP A 419 -5.95 23.07 13.91
C ASP A 419 -4.57 23.69 14.14
N ALA A 420 -4.14 23.85 15.40
CA ALA A 420 -2.81 24.36 15.70
C ALA A 420 -1.68 23.54 15.05
N LEU A 421 -1.79 22.21 15.01
CA LEU A 421 -0.81 21.35 14.35
C LEU A 421 -0.71 21.66 12.84
N VAL A 422 -1.85 21.81 12.16
CA VAL A 422 -1.89 22.11 10.72
C VAL A 422 -1.41 23.52 10.43
N ASP A 423 -1.78 24.51 11.24
CA ASP A 423 -1.29 25.90 11.09
C ASP A 423 0.23 25.97 11.05
N LEU A 424 0.87 25.27 11.99
CA LEU A 424 2.33 25.20 12.08
C LEU A 424 2.94 24.47 10.90
N PHE A 425 2.31 23.37 10.47
CA PHE A 425 2.77 22.64 9.30
C PHE A 425 2.74 23.53 8.05
N LEU A 426 1.65 24.26 7.81
CA LEU A 426 1.50 25.18 6.67
C LEU A 426 2.49 26.35 6.75
N GLU A 427 2.72 26.94 7.93
CA GLU A 427 3.75 27.96 8.16
C GLU A 427 5.15 27.44 7.76
N MET A 428 5.46 26.20 8.16
CA MET A 428 6.76 25.58 7.87
C MET A 428 6.89 25.22 6.39
N TYR A 429 5.84 24.64 5.79
CA TYR A 429 5.84 24.15 4.41
C TYR A 429 5.85 25.28 3.38
N SER A 430 5.09 26.36 3.60
CA SER A 430 5.08 27.52 2.69
C SER A 430 6.44 28.20 2.56
N ASN A 431 7.18 28.30 3.67
CA ASN A 431 8.54 28.84 3.67
C ASN A 431 9.57 27.85 3.09
N PHE A 432 9.33 26.54 3.24
CA PHE A 432 10.14 25.50 2.60
C PHE A 432 10.03 25.60 1.07
N SER A 433 8.81 25.67 0.53
CA SER A 433 8.57 25.74 -0.93
C SER A 433 9.12 27.02 -1.59
N ARG A 434 9.33 28.12 -0.86
CA ARG A 434 9.93 29.35 -1.39
C ARG A 434 11.45 29.26 -1.58
N ASN A 435 12.13 28.39 -0.83
CA ASN A 435 13.58 28.22 -0.87
C ASN A 435 14.04 27.08 -1.80
N THR A 436 13.12 26.28 -2.35
CA THR A 436 13.42 25.10 -3.18
C THR A 436 12.73 25.12 -4.54
N ILE A 437 13.18 25.93 -5.51
CA ILE A 437 12.96 25.70 -6.97
C ILE A 437 14.20 26.26 -7.72
N PRO A 438 14.86 25.52 -8.64
CA PRO A 438 14.29 24.61 -9.63
C PRO A 438 14.27 23.14 -9.25
N ARG A 439 13.11 22.54 -9.51
CA ARG A 439 12.95 21.11 -9.81
C ARG A 439 14.08 20.68 -10.75
N GLN A 440 14.84 19.66 -10.35
CA GLN A 440 15.58 18.86 -11.32
C GLN A 440 14.53 18.11 -12.15
N ASN A 441 14.03 18.77 -13.20
CA ASN A 441 13.67 18.04 -14.39
C ASN A 441 14.96 17.37 -14.85
N VAL A 442 14.99 16.04 -14.82
CA VAL A 442 15.94 15.31 -15.66
C VAL A 442 15.72 15.84 -17.08
N SER A 443 16.72 16.56 -17.56
CA SER A 443 16.69 17.26 -18.85
C SER A 443 16.56 16.23 -19.97
N PHE A 444 15.36 16.10 -20.52
CA PHE A 444 15.21 15.62 -21.88
C PHE A 444 15.29 16.86 -22.78
N GLU A 445 16.39 16.96 -23.51
CA GLU A 445 16.65 18.01 -24.49
C GLU A 445 15.49 18.17 -25.46
N GLU A 446 15.11 19.42 -25.67
CA GLU A 446 14.19 19.88 -26.71
C GLU A 446 14.57 19.30 -28.07
N ARG A 447 13.64 18.61 -28.73
CA ARG A 447 13.66 18.45 -30.18
C ARG A 447 12.34 18.90 -30.78
N GLN A 448 12.47 19.94 -31.58
CA GLN A 448 11.41 20.59 -32.34
C GLN A 448 10.73 19.63 -33.32
N SER A 449 9.40 19.79 -33.37
CA SER A 449 8.51 19.67 -34.53
C SER A 449 8.67 18.47 -35.46
N ILE A 450 7.83 17.44 -35.28
CA ILE A 450 7.21 16.74 -36.40
C ILE A 450 5.74 16.47 -36.06
N ASN A 451 4.86 17.11 -36.82
CA ASN A 451 3.41 16.92 -36.84
C ASN A 451 3.05 15.69 -37.68
N LYS A 452 1.89 15.08 -37.37
CA LYS A 452 1.14 14.03 -38.10
C LYS A 452 1.74 12.62 -37.97
N GLU A 453 1.01 11.58 -37.58
CA GLU A 453 -0.36 11.18 -37.98
C GLU A 453 -0.96 10.23 -36.92
N ARG A 454 -2.28 10.33 -36.70
CA ARG A 454 -3.09 9.38 -35.92
C ARG A 454 -3.23 8.06 -36.68
N SER A 455 -3.24 6.94 -35.96
CA SER A 455 -4.05 5.78 -36.35
C SER A 455 -4.75 5.20 -35.12
N THR A 456 -6.05 5.43 -35.05
CA THR A 456 -7.02 4.89 -34.10
C THR A 456 -7.38 3.46 -34.49
N SER A 457 -7.45 2.54 -33.53
CA SER A 457 -8.27 1.33 -33.67
C SER A 457 -9.42 1.42 -32.68
N ASP A 458 -10.63 1.34 -33.25
CA ASP A 458 -11.92 1.66 -32.64
C ASP A 458 -12.34 0.64 -31.57
N GLY A 459 -12.42 1.11 -30.32
CA GLY A 459 -13.39 0.63 -29.35
C GLY A 459 -14.36 1.77 -29.05
N GLN A 460 -15.28 2.06 -29.98
CA GLN A 460 -16.29 3.10 -29.74
C GLN A 460 -17.12 2.69 -28.51
N ALA A 461 -16.98 3.42 -27.41
CA ALA A 461 -17.98 3.41 -26.35
C ALA A 461 -19.33 3.73 -27.00
N ILE A 462 -20.27 2.80 -26.92
CA ILE A 462 -21.60 2.97 -27.50
C ILE A 462 -22.38 3.93 -26.59
N TRP A 463 -22.39 5.21 -26.95
CA TRP A 463 -23.17 6.22 -26.26
C TRP A 463 -24.60 6.21 -26.82
N ARG A 464 -25.55 5.73 -26.01
CA ARG A 464 -26.98 5.93 -26.29
C ARG A 464 -27.51 7.04 -25.40
N THR A 465 -28.17 7.99 -26.03
CA THR A 465 -28.92 9.05 -25.37
C THR A 465 -30.36 8.61 -25.14
N PRO A 466 -31.08 9.20 -24.17
CA PRO A 466 -32.49 8.88 -23.96
C PRO A 466 -33.37 9.08 -25.22
N ILE A 467 -32.93 9.91 -26.18
CA ILE A 467 -33.62 10.13 -27.45
C ILE A 467 -33.60 8.90 -28.37
N ASP A 468 -32.68 7.96 -28.14
CA ASP A 468 -32.51 6.75 -28.95
C ASP A 468 -33.53 5.65 -28.58
N PHE A 469 -34.48 5.94 -27.68
CA PHE A 469 -35.49 5.00 -27.18
C PHE A 469 -36.92 5.57 -27.31
N PRO A 470 -37.47 5.67 -28.52
CA PRO A 470 -38.79 6.28 -28.76
C PRO A 470 -39.96 5.53 -28.10
N ASP A 471 -39.79 4.24 -27.82
CA ASP A 471 -40.80 3.40 -27.18
C ASP A 471 -40.71 3.38 -25.64
N ALA A 472 -39.78 4.15 -25.05
CA ALA A 472 -39.65 4.24 -23.60
C ALA A 472 -40.84 4.97 -22.98
N LYS A 473 -41.29 4.52 -21.80
CA LYS A 473 -42.35 5.22 -21.07
C LYS A 473 -41.92 6.67 -20.77
N PRO A 474 -42.79 7.68 -21.01
CA PRO A 474 -42.44 9.08 -20.79
C PRO A 474 -41.95 9.37 -19.37
N GLU A 475 -42.56 8.76 -18.36
CA GLU A 475 -42.18 8.90 -16.95
C GLU A 475 -40.79 8.35 -16.66
N THR A 476 -40.46 7.16 -17.18
CA THR A 476 -39.13 6.56 -17.07
C THR A 476 -38.09 7.44 -17.76
N LEU A 477 -38.40 7.92 -18.97
CA LEU A 477 -37.52 8.80 -19.73
C LEU A 477 -37.20 10.09 -18.95
N GLN A 478 -38.21 10.72 -18.37
CA GLN A 478 -38.05 11.92 -17.55
C GLN A 478 -37.20 11.66 -16.30
N ARG A 479 -37.44 10.55 -15.60
CA ARG A 479 -36.65 10.12 -14.43
C ARG A 479 -35.18 9.90 -14.82
N THR A 480 -34.93 9.15 -15.89
CA THR A 480 -33.58 8.89 -16.40
C THR A 480 -32.86 10.18 -16.80
N GLN A 481 -33.54 11.10 -17.49
CA GLN A 481 -32.96 12.40 -17.83
C GLN A 481 -32.56 13.21 -16.59
N THR A 482 -33.40 13.20 -15.55
CA THR A 482 -33.14 13.90 -14.29
C THR A 482 -31.91 13.34 -13.59
N ILE A 483 -31.83 12.01 -13.45
CA ILE A 483 -30.69 11.33 -12.84
C ILE A 483 -29.41 11.61 -13.64
N LEU A 484 -29.44 11.39 -14.97
CA LEU A 484 -28.27 11.63 -15.81
C LEU A 484 -27.81 13.10 -15.79
N HIS A 485 -28.75 14.05 -15.69
CA HIS A 485 -28.42 15.46 -15.56
C HIS A 485 -27.67 15.74 -14.26
N GLN A 486 -28.16 15.21 -13.13
CA GLN A 486 -27.48 15.33 -11.82
C GLN A 486 -26.08 14.72 -11.86
N LEU A 487 -25.94 13.51 -12.39
CA LEU A 487 -24.65 12.83 -12.52
C LEU A 487 -23.68 13.60 -13.42
N LYS A 488 -24.15 14.12 -14.57
CA LYS A 488 -23.32 14.96 -15.45
C LYS A 488 -22.92 16.28 -14.80
N GLN A 489 -23.79 16.88 -13.97
CA GLN A 489 -23.44 18.06 -13.20
C GLN A 489 -22.33 17.77 -12.19
N GLN A 490 -22.37 16.63 -11.48
CA GLN A 490 -21.29 16.22 -10.57
C GLN A 490 -19.95 16.10 -11.32
N ILE A 491 -19.96 15.40 -12.46
CA ILE A 491 -18.78 15.28 -13.34
C ILE A 491 -18.26 16.65 -13.76
N SER A 492 -19.13 17.56 -14.20
CA SER A 492 -18.73 18.91 -14.64
C SER A 492 -18.11 19.76 -13.52
N LYS A 493 -18.45 19.47 -12.26
CA LYS A 493 -17.90 20.12 -11.06
C LYS A 493 -16.62 19.46 -10.55
N GLY A 494 -16.15 18.38 -11.20
CA GLY A 494 -15.02 17.59 -10.73
C GLY A 494 -15.32 16.78 -9.46
N VAL A 495 -16.59 16.58 -9.13
CA VAL A 495 -17.04 15.78 -7.98
C VAL A 495 -17.22 14.32 -8.44
N PRO A 496 -16.60 13.34 -7.77
CA PRO A 496 -16.77 11.94 -8.14
C PRO A 496 -18.21 11.49 -7.92
N ILE A 497 -18.70 10.62 -8.81
CA ILE A 497 -19.99 9.94 -8.62
C ILE A 497 -19.76 8.75 -7.68
N ILE A 498 -20.46 8.72 -6.56
CA ILE A 498 -20.36 7.67 -5.54
C ILE A 498 -21.54 6.71 -5.66
N GLY A 499 -21.25 5.46 -6.03
CA GLY A 499 -22.17 4.34 -5.96
C GLY A 499 -21.90 3.44 -4.76
N ALA A 500 -22.93 3.11 -3.97
CA ALA A 500 -22.81 2.18 -2.84
C ALA A 500 -23.70 0.94 -3.03
N GLY A 501 -23.26 -0.20 -2.50
CA GLY A 501 -23.96 -1.47 -2.65
C GLY A 501 -24.71 -1.89 -1.39
N ALA A 502 -26.04 -1.84 -1.42
CA ALA A 502 -26.90 -2.19 -0.29
C ALA A 502 -27.23 -3.69 -0.23
N GLY A 503 -27.25 -4.25 0.98
CA GLY A 503 -27.68 -5.63 1.25
C GLY A 503 -29.02 -5.77 1.99
N THR A 504 -29.50 -4.69 2.60
CA THR A 504 -30.74 -4.60 3.38
C THR A 504 -31.28 -3.16 3.34
N GLY A 505 -32.53 -2.93 3.76
CA GLY A 505 -33.10 -1.59 3.86
C GLY A 505 -32.32 -0.64 4.79
N ILE A 506 -31.77 -1.13 5.90
CA ILE A 506 -30.99 -0.29 6.82
C ILE A 506 -29.66 0.18 6.20
N SER A 507 -28.98 -0.69 5.43
CA SER A 507 -27.78 -0.32 4.68
C SER A 507 -28.11 0.79 3.68
N ALA A 508 -29.16 0.61 2.90
CA ALA A 508 -29.59 1.60 1.90
C ALA A 508 -29.96 2.96 2.52
N LYS A 509 -30.63 2.95 3.69
CA LYS A 509 -31.00 4.18 4.41
C LYS A 509 -29.77 4.97 4.87
N PHE A 510 -28.74 4.29 5.38
CA PHE A 510 -27.50 4.95 5.80
C PHE A 510 -26.63 5.36 4.62
N GLU A 511 -26.62 4.60 3.53
CA GLU A 511 -25.97 4.98 2.27
C GLU A 511 -26.57 6.30 1.75
N GLU A 512 -27.89 6.41 1.68
CA GLU A 512 -28.57 7.66 1.28
C GLU A 512 -28.27 8.83 2.23
N ALA A 513 -28.33 8.61 3.54
CA ALA A 513 -27.98 9.63 4.53
C ALA A 513 -26.51 10.07 4.43
N GLY A 514 -25.63 9.18 3.97
CA GLY A 514 -24.22 9.46 3.69
C GLY A 514 -23.96 10.23 2.39
N GLY A 515 -25.00 10.49 1.58
CA GLY A 515 -24.89 11.32 0.39
C GLY A 515 -24.42 10.58 -0.86
N VAL A 516 -24.69 9.28 -1.00
CA VAL A 516 -24.38 8.53 -2.22
C VAL A 516 -25.20 9.05 -3.41
N ASP A 517 -24.58 9.11 -4.59
CA ASP A 517 -25.25 9.54 -5.82
C ASP A 517 -26.11 8.42 -6.43
N LEU A 518 -25.81 7.16 -6.12
CA LEU A 518 -26.58 5.98 -6.55
C LEU A 518 -26.39 4.80 -5.60
N ILE A 519 -27.44 3.98 -5.49
CA ILE A 519 -27.42 2.72 -4.73
C ILE A 519 -27.52 1.57 -5.71
N VAL A 520 -26.74 0.51 -5.50
CA VAL A 520 -26.79 -0.71 -6.31
C VAL A 520 -27.25 -1.87 -5.43
N LEU A 521 -28.32 -2.54 -5.87
CA LEU A 521 -28.91 -3.66 -5.18
C LEU A 521 -28.64 -4.96 -5.93
N TYR A 522 -27.74 -5.79 -5.41
CA TYR A 522 -27.43 -7.11 -5.99
C TYR A 522 -27.34 -8.21 -4.93
N ASN A 523 -27.52 -9.46 -5.36
CA ASN A 523 -27.60 -10.63 -4.49
C ASN A 523 -26.40 -10.81 -3.55
N SER A 524 -25.16 -10.49 -3.95
CA SER A 524 -23.99 -10.51 -3.05
C SER A 524 -24.14 -9.59 -1.84
N GLY A 525 -24.94 -8.51 -1.93
CA GLY A 525 -25.30 -7.68 -0.77
C GLY A 525 -26.04 -8.50 0.30
N ARG A 526 -27.03 -9.31 -0.10
CA ARG A 526 -27.78 -10.19 0.82
C ARG A 526 -26.89 -11.21 1.50
N PHE A 527 -26.01 -11.86 0.74
CA PHE A 527 -25.06 -12.83 1.27
C PHE A 527 -24.08 -12.21 2.28
N ARG A 528 -23.55 -11.01 1.99
CA ARG A 528 -22.69 -10.28 2.94
C ARG A 528 -23.42 -9.97 4.24
N MET A 529 -24.68 -9.52 4.15
CA MET A 529 -25.48 -9.23 5.34
C MET A 529 -25.83 -10.49 6.15
N ALA A 530 -25.78 -11.67 5.52
CA ALA A 530 -25.89 -12.97 6.18
C ALA A 530 -24.54 -13.55 6.68
N GLY A 531 -23.45 -12.77 6.66
CA GLY A 531 -22.13 -13.22 7.11
C GLY A 531 -21.47 -14.23 6.17
N ARG A 532 -21.72 -14.10 4.86
CA ARG A 532 -21.09 -14.90 3.80
C ARG A 532 -20.22 -14.02 2.90
N GLY A 533 -19.20 -14.60 2.27
CA GLY A 533 -18.33 -13.89 1.34
C GLY A 533 -19.06 -13.47 0.07
N SER A 534 -18.62 -12.36 -0.57
CA SER A 534 -19.26 -11.79 -1.77
C SER A 534 -19.32 -12.76 -2.96
N LEU A 535 -18.36 -13.70 -3.06
CA LEU A 535 -18.33 -14.73 -4.10
C LEU A 535 -19.53 -15.68 -4.02
N ALA A 536 -20.21 -15.78 -2.87
CA ALA A 536 -21.43 -16.57 -2.76
C ALA A 536 -22.52 -16.12 -3.76
N GLY A 537 -22.54 -14.84 -4.13
CA GLY A 537 -23.47 -14.35 -5.15
C GLY A 537 -23.14 -14.79 -6.58
N LEU A 538 -21.92 -15.29 -6.85
CA LEU A 538 -21.52 -15.85 -8.15
C LEU A 538 -21.77 -17.37 -8.24
N LEU A 539 -22.19 -17.99 -7.13
CA LEU A 539 -22.38 -19.43 -7.02
C LEU A 539 -23.88 -19.79 -7.03
N PRO A 540 -24.24 -21.04 -7.37
CA PRO A 540 -25.63 -21.48 -7.52
C PRO A 540 -26.33 -21.72 -6.15
N PHE A 541 -26.14 -20.81 -5.20
CA PHE A 541 -26.77 -20.88 -3.88
C PHE A 541 -28.19 -20.29 -3.86
N ALA A 542 -28.50 -19.40 -4.80
CA ALA A 542 -29.82 -18.81 -4.97
C ALA A 542 -30.01 -18.25 -6.39
N ASP A 543 -31.26 -18.08 -6.81
CA ASP A 543 -31.60 -17.27 -7.99
C ASP A 543 -31.28 -15.80 -7.71
N ALA A 544 -30.24 -15.28 -8.36
CA ALA A 544 -29.78 -13.91 -8.18
C ALA A 544 -30.84 -12.85 -8.54
N ASN A 545 -31.61 -13.09 -9.60
CA ASN A 545 -32.65 -12.17 -10.09
C ASN A 545 -33.87 -12.16 -9.15
N ALA A 546 -34.24 -13.32 -8.59
CA ALA A 546 -35.30 -13.40 -7.58
C ALA A 546 -34.88 -12.72 -6.26
N VAL A 547 -33.64 -12.92 -5.81
CA VAL A 547 -33.12 -12.27 -4.59
C VAL A 547 -33.17 -10.75 -4.72
N VAL A 548 -32.85 -10.18 -5.88
CA VAL A 548 -32.91 -8.73 -6.10
C VAL A 548 -34.35 -8.19 -6.00
N LEU A 549 -35.34 -8.92 -6.53
CA LEU A 549 -36.75 -8.56 -6.38
C LEU A 549 -37.21 -8.64 -4.92
N ASP A 550 -36.77 -9.66 -4.19
CA ASP A 550 -37.10 -9.81 -2.76
C ASP A 550 -36.53 -8.64 -1.94
N MET A 551 -35.25 -8.33 -2.14
CA MET A 551 -34.58 -7.19 -1.50
C MET A 551 -35.22 -5.85 -1.85
N ALA A 552 -35.80 -5.71 -3.05
CA ALA A 552 -36.47 -4.47 -3.47
C ALA A 552 -37.59 -4.07 -2.50
N ASN A 553 -38.30 -5.05 -1.94
CA ASN A 553 -39.39 -4.83 -0.97
C ASN A 553 -38.89 -4.22 0.34
N GLU A 554 -37.63 -4.45 0.71
CA GLU A 554 -37.01 -3.87 1.90
C GLU A 554 -36.35 -2.52 1.62
N VAL A 555 -35.81 -2.32 0.41
CA VAL A 555 -34.95 -1.18 0.07
C VAL A 555 -35.72 -0.02 -0.55
N LEU A 556 -36.55 -0.27 -1.57
CA LEU A 556 -37.24 0.80 -2.29
C LEU A 556 -38.20 1.62 -1.39
N PRO A 557 -38.89 1.04 -0.38
CA PRO A 557 -39.74 1.85 0.50
C PRO A 557 -38.99 2.82 1.42
N VAL A 558 -37.70 2.59 1.68
CA VAL A 558 -36.93 3.38 2.65
C VAL A 558 -36.00 4.41 2.02
N VAL A 559 -35.57 4.20 0.77
CA VAL A 559 -34.78 5.16 -0.01
C VAL A 559 -35.71 6.20 -0.64
N LYS A 560 -35.38 7.49 -0.56
CA LYS A 560 -36.28 8.59 -0.97
C LYS A 560 -35.76 9.44 -2.12
N GLY A 561 -34.45 9.67 -2.21
CA GLY A 561 -33.80 10.53 -3.18
C GLY A 561 -32.78 9.81 -4.04
N ALA A 562 -32.00 8.87 -3.49
CA ALA A 562 -30.95 8.20 -4.24
C ALA A 562 -31.54 7.22 -5.28
N PRO A 563 -31.09 7.26 -6.54
CA PRO A 563 -31.53 6.31 -7.56
C PRO A 563 -30.98 4.91 -7.24
N VAL A 564 -31.87 3.90 -7.26
CA VAL A 564 -31.51 2.50 -6.99
C VAL A 564 -31.41 1.72 -8.30
N LEU A 565 -30.25 1.11 -8.56
CA LEU A 565 -29.98 0.24 -9.69
C LEU A 565 -30.12 -1.23 -9.28
N ALA A 566 -30.74 -2.05 -10.13
CA ALA A 566 -30.85 -3.48 -9.93
C ALA A 566 -29.63 -4.21 -10.51
N GLY A 567 -28.98 -5.06 -9.72
CA GLY A 567 -28.05 -6.06 -10.20
C GLY A 567 -28.82 -7.18 -10.90
N VAL A 568 -28.58 -7.38 -12.18
CA VAL A 568 -29.25 -8.38 -13.00
C VAL A 568 -28.25 -9.42 -13.44
N CYS A 569 -28.55 -10.70 -13.20
CA CYS A 569 -27.85 -11.81 -13.82
C CYS A 569 -28.32 -11.89 -15.28
N ALA A 570 -27.64 -11.18 -16.18
CA ALA A 570 -28.07 -11.04 -17.57
C ALA A 570 -28.00 -12.34 -18.37
N THR A 571 -27.22 -13.32 -17.90
CA THR A 571 -26.99 -14.61 -18.55
C THR A 571 -27.87 -15.74 -18.00
N ASP A 572 -28.88 -15.42 -17.18
CA ASP A 572 -29.84 -16.39 -16.64
C ASP A 572 -30.64 -17.06 -17.79
N PRO A 573 -30.42 -18.36 -18.07
CA PRO A 573 -30.99 -19.03 -19.23
C PRO A 573 -32.50 -19.31 -19.07
N PHE A 574 -33.04 -19.18 -17.86
CA PHE A 574 -34.45 -19.42 -17.57
C PHE A 574 -35.30 -18.15 -17.57
N ARG A 575 -34.69 -16.98 -17.83
CA ARG A 575 -35.35 -15.68 -17.75
C ARG A 575 -35.52 -15.05 -19.14
N GLN A 576 -36.75 -14.65 -19.46
CA GLN A 576 -36.99 -13.75 -20.59
C GLN A 576 -36.60 -12.33 -20.20
N MET A 577 -35.37 -11.93 -20.53
CA MET A 577 -34.77 -10.72 -19.98
C MET A 577 -35.56 -9.44 -20.32
N GLY A 578 -36.14 -9.36 -21.52
CA GLY A 578 -37.01 -8.22 -21.89
C GLY A 578 -38.23 -8.04 -20.99
N HIS A 579 -38.85 -9.13 -20.54
CA HIS A 579 -39.95 -9.07 -19.56
C HIS A 579 -39.45 -8.72 -18.16
N PHE A 580 -38.30 -9.27 -17.78
CA PHE A 580 -37.71 -8.98 -16.47
C PHE A 580 -37.29 -7.51 -16.32
N LEU A 581 -36.70 -6.91 -17.36
CA LEU A 581 -36.38 -5.48 -17.35
C LEU A 581 -37.62 -4.60 -17.20
N LYS A 582 -38.74 -4.95 -17.88
CA LYS A 582 -40.03 -4.26 -17.70
C LYS A 582 -40.59 -4.43 -16.28
N GLN A 583 -40.38 -5.60 -15.67
CA GLN A 583 -40.74 -5.86 -14.28
C GLN A 583 -39.93 -4.97 -13.34
N LEU A 584 -38.61 -4.89 -13.50
CA LEU A 584 -37.74 -4.04 -12.67
C LEU A 584 -38.09 -2.55 -12.78
N GLU A 585 -38.39 -2.08 -13.99
CA GLU A 585 -38.90 -0.73 -14.22
C GLU A 585 -40.21 -0.50 -13.44
N ALA A 586 -41.18 -1.42 -13.55
CA ALA A 586 -42.46 -1.32 -12.85
C ALA A 586 -42.33 -1.42 -11.32
N THR A 587 -41.36 -2.19 -10.82
CA THR A 587 -41.03 -2.27 -9.38
C THR A 587 -40.44 -0.96 -8.85
N GLY A 588 -39.86 -0.12 -9.72
CA GLY A 588 -39.39 1.22 -9.36
C GLY A 588 -37.88 1.42 -9.39
N PHE A 589 -37.10 0.48 -9.95
CA PHE A 589 -35.66 0.67 -10.15
C PHE A 589 -35.37 1.78 -11.17
N SER A 590 -34.29 2.53 -10.94
CA SER A 590 -33.82 3.62 -11.82
C SER A 590 -32.99 3.12 -13.01
N GLY A 591 -32.50 1.89 -12.96
CA GLY A 591 -31.65 1.30 -13.99
C GLY A 591 -31.14 -0.08 -13.57
N VAL A 592 -30.28 -0.65 -14.40
CA VAL A 592 -29.73 -2.00 -14.18
C VAL A 592 -28.21 -2.00 -14.34
N GLN A 593 -27.58 -2.89 -13.59
CA GLN A 593 -26.16 -3.24 -13.71
C GLN A 593 -26.09 -4.75 -13.89
N ASN A 594 -25.21 -5.22 -14.77
CA ASN A 594 -25.01 -6.65 -14.91
C ASN A 594 -24.20 -7.21 -13.73
N PHE A 595 -24.87 -7.88 -12.81
CA PHE A 595 -24.26 -8.58 -11.69
C PHE A 595 -25.25 -9.62 -11.14
N PRO A 596 -24.86 -10.88 -10.93
CA PRO A 596 -23.54 -11.48 -11.19
C PRO A 596 -23.15 -11.42 -12.66
N THR A 597 -21.86 -11.24 -12.92
CA THR A 597 -21.30 -10.95 -14.25
C THR A 597 -20.35 -12.08 -14.64
N VAL A 598 -20.47 -12.59 -15.87
CA VAL A 598 -19.54 -13.60 -16.37
C VAL A 598 -18.14 -13.04 -16.61
N GLY A 599 -18.00 -11.71 -16.68
CA GLY A 599 -16.71 -11.03 -16.81
C GLY A 599 -15.79 -11.20 -15.58
N LEU A 600 -16.30 -11.74 -14.46
CA LEU A 600 -15.49 -12.10 -13.30
C LEU A 600 -14.95 -13.53 -13.34
N PHE A 601 -15.44 -14.38 -14.26
CA PHE A 601 -14.83 -15.69 -14.49
C PHE A 601 -13.62 -15.52 -15.41
N ASP A 602 -12.58 -16.34 -15.23
CA ASP A 602 -11.37 -16.33 -16.04
C ASP A 602 -11.05 -17.71 -16.66
N GLY A 603 -10.01 -17.73 -17.49
CA GLY A 603 -9.47 -18.95 -18.11
C GLY A 603 -10.49 -19.74 -18.94
N ASN A 604 -10.31 -21.06 -18.94
CA ASN A 604 -11.13 -21.99 -19.71
C ASN A 604 -12.62 -21.94 -19.31
N PHE A 605 -12.93 -21.60 -18.06
CA PHE A 605 -14.32 -21.54 -17.60
C PHE A 605 -15.05 -20.36 -18.25
N ARG A 606 -14.43 -19.17 -18.29
CA ARG A 606 -14.97 -18.03 -19.03
C ARG A 606 -15.14 -18.34 -20.51
N GLN A 607 -14.11 -18.91 -21.14
CA GLN A 607 -14.16 -19.29 -22.55
C GLN A 607 -15.34 -20.22 -22.83
N ASN A 608 -15.54 -21.25 -22.01
CA ASN A 608 -16.67 -22.17 -22.15
C ASN A 608 -18.03 -21.46 -22.00
N LEU A 609 -18.16 -20.52 -21.05
CA LEU A 609 -19.39 -19.73 -20.89
C LEU A 609 -19.66 -18.89 -22.15
N GLU A 610 -18.64 -18.23 -22.69
CA GLU A 610 -18.76 -17.40 -23.90
C GLU A 610 -19.10 -18.26 -25.13
N GLU A 611 -18.39 -19.36 -25.36
CA GLU A 611 -18.62 -20.30 -26.47
C GLU A 611 -20.00 -20.95 -26.45
N THR A 612 -20.60 -21.08 -25.26
CA THR A 612 -21.96 -21.64 -25.09
C THR A 612 -23.06 -20.58 -25.07
N GLY A 613 -22.73 -19.32 -25.42
CA GLY A 613 -23.71 -18.23 -25.54
C GLY A 613 -24.10 -17.59 -24.20
N MET A 614 -23.37 -17.87 -23.13
CA MET A 614 -23.48 -17.21 -21.82
C MET A 614 -22.45 -16.06 -21.67
N GLY A 615 -21.93 -15.54 -22.77
CA GLY A 615 -21.02 -14.38 -22.84
C GLY A 615 -21.72 -13.04 -23.09
N TYR A 616 -20.95 -12.00 -23.44
CA TYR A 616 -21.47 -10.66 -23.77
C TYR A 616 -21.75 -10.41 -25.25
N GLY A 617 -21.55 -11.43 -26.10
CA GLY A 617 -21.61 -11.30 -27.55
C GLY A 617 -20.28 -10.90 -28.14
#